data_AF-A0A8J4TY39-F1
#
_entry.id   AF-A0A8J4TY39-F1
#
_cell.length_a   1.000
_cell.length_b   1.000
_cell.length_c   1.000
_cell.angle_alpha   90.00
_cell.angle_beta   90.00
_cell.angle_gamma   90.00
#
_symmetry.space_group_name_H-M   'P 1'
#
loop_
_entity.id
_entity.type
_entity.pdbx_description
1 polymer ?
#
loop_
_entity_poly.entity_id
_entity_poly.type
_entity_poly.pdbx_seq_one_letter_code
_entity_poly.pdbx_strand_id
1 'polypeptide(L)'
;MRQILFLFVLCGLVTVGEIGRVARDAVNAVAERYMHLVLALGQHDPDYVDAFYGPAEWKTQAKKEKKSLDAIERRGCPSERDPMENSRRSNALPGRA
;
A
#
# COMPACT_ATOMS: atom_id res chain seq x y z
N MET A 1 -12.05 9.66 42.25
CA MET A 1 -12.93 10.42 41.32
C MET A 1 -12.14 11.09 40.19
N ARG A 2 -11.15 11.95 40.46
CA ARG A 2 -10.32 12.62 39.42
C ARG A 2 -9.46 11.68 38.57
N GLN A 3 -8.89 10.63 39.16
CA GLN A 3 -8.00 9.67 38.47
C GLN A 3 -8.75 8.81 37.43
N ILE A 4 -10.02 8.47 37.70
CA ILE A 4 -10.86 7.65 36.82
C ILE A 4 -11.23 8.45 35.55
N LEU A 5 -11.52 9.74 35.72
CA LEU A 5 -11.81 10.63 34.58
C LEU A 5 -10.59 10.80 33.66
N PHE A 6 -9.38 10.91 34.23
CA PHE A 6 -8.13 10.99 33.46
C PHE A 6 -7.81 9.69 32.70
N LEU A 7 -8.07 8.52 33.30
CA LEU A 7 -7.87 7.22 32.66
C LEU A 7 -8.81 7.02 31.45
N PHE A 8 -10.06 7.46 31.55
CA PHE A 8 -11.02 7.38 30.43
C PHE A 8 -10.67 8.34 29.28
N VAL A 9 -10.21 9.55 29.58
CA VAL A 9 -9.77 10.52 28.55
C VAL A 9 -8.47 10.05 27.87
N LEU A 10 -7.52 9.50 28.65
CA LEU A 10 -6.27 8.96 28.11
C LEU A 10 -6.51 7.72 27.23
N CYS A 11 -7.41 6.82 27.65
CA CYS A 11 -7.75 5.61 26.89
C CYS A 11 -8.51 5.93 25.58
N GLY A 12 -9.42 6.92 25.62
CA GLY A 12 -10.11 7.41 24.43
C GLY A 12 -9.19 8.09 23.41
N LEU A 13 -8.17 8.82 23.86
CA LEU A 13 -7.19 9.47 22.98
C LEU A 13 -6.22 8.46 22.34
N VAL A 14 -5.83 7.40 23.08
CA VAL A 14 -4.90 6.36 22.60
C VAL A 14 -5.54 5.47 21.52
N THR A 15 -6.82 5.16 21.62
CA THR A 15 -7.52 4.30 20.64
C THR A 15 -7.70 4.96 19.27
N VAL A 16 -7.87 6.28 19.20
CA VAL A 16 -7.98 7.03 17.92
C VAL A 16 -6.65 7.10 17.17
N GLY A 17 -5.51 7.15 17.89
CA GLY A 17 -4.18 7.20 17.29
C GLY A 17 -3.78 5.91 16.55
N GLU A 18 -4.16 4.75 17.07
CA GLU A 18 -3.77 3.45 16.53
C GLU A 18 -4.42 3.13 15.18
N ILE A 19 -5.71 3.48 14.98
CA ILE A 19 -6.39 3.25 13.70
C ILE A 19 -5.71 4.06 12.58
N GLY A 20 -5.32 5.30 12.87
CA GLY A 20 -4.61 6.15 11.91
C GLY A 20 -3.18 5.68 11.61
N ARG A 21 -2.54 4.94 12.53
CA ARG A 21 -1.21 4.35 12.32
C ARG A 21 -1.29 3.13 11.39
N VAL A 22 -2.23 2.22 11.66
CA VAL A 22 -2.43 1.02 10.82
C VAL A 22 -2.76 1.40 9.37
N ALA A 23 -3.63 2.39 9.16
CA ALA A 23 -3.96 2.86 7.81
C ALA A 23 -2.74 3.47 7.10
N ARG A 24 -1.93 4.27 7.81
CA ARG A 24 -0.70 4.84 7.26
C ARG A 24 0.33 3.77 6.91
N ASP A 25 0.53 2.78 7.77
CA ASP A 25 1.46 1.68 7.53
C ASP A 25 1.05 0.84 6.33
N ALA A 26 -0.26 0.56 6.18
CA ALA A 26 -0.80 -0.14 5.02
C ALA A 26 -0.58 0.64 3.71
N VAL A 27 -0.85 1.95 3.71
CA VAL A 27 -0.59 2.81 2.55
C VAL A 27 0.90 2.90 2.25
N ASN A 28 1.74 3.03 3.28
CA ASN A 28 3.20 3.11 3.13
C ASN A 28 3.77 1.81 2.53
N ALA A 29 3.28 0.65 2.97
CA ALA A 29 3.69 -0.64 2.42
C ALA A 29 3.34 -0.78 0.93
N VAL A 30 2.18 -0.27 0.50
CA VAL A 30 1.81 -0.26 -0.93
C VAL A 30 2.69 0.72 -1.71
N ALA A 31 2.92 1.92 -1.17
CA ALA A 31 3.76 2.94 -1.80
C ALA A 31 5.21 2.45 -2.00
N GLU A 32 5.80 1.80 -1.00
CA GLU A 32 7.15 1.23 -1.08
C GLU A 32 7.24 0.13 -2.15
N ARG A 33 6.26 -0.78 -2.18
CA ARG A 33 6.19 -1.84 -3.21
C ARG A 33 6.09 -1.26 -4.62
N TYR A 34 5.29 -0.20 -4.81
CA TYR A 34 5.17 0.51 -6.07
C TYR A 34 6.48 1.19 -6.47
N MET A 35 7.15 1.88 -5.55
CA MET A 35 8.42 2.55 -5.81
C MET A 35 9.51 1.57 -6.28
N HIS A 36 9.62 0.42 -5.60
CA HIS A 36 10.57 -0.62 -6.03
C HIS A 36 10.25 -1.21 -7.40
N LEU A 37 8.97 -1.28 -7.78
CA LEU A 37 8.54 -1.74 -9.10
C LEU A 37 8.99 -0.75 -10.18
N VAL A 38 8.67 0.54 -9.99
CA VAL A 38 9.04 1.67 -10.86
C VAL A 38 10.56 1.76 -11.03
N LEU A 39 11.30 1.63 -9.93
CA LEU A 39 12.76 1.64 -9.94
C LEU A 39 13.35 0.47 -10.74
N ALA A 40 12.76 -0.72 -10.60
CA ALA A 40 13.17 -1.87 -11.39
C ALA A 40 12.85 -1.68 -12.87
N LEU A 41 11.70 -1.07 -13.20
CA LEU A 41 11.31 -0.74 -14.58
C LEU A 41 12.28 0.25 -15.23
N GLY A 42 12.66 1.31 -14.51
CA GLY A 42 13.64 2.29 -14.98
C GLY A 42 15.08 1.76 -15.11
N GLN A 43 15.37 0.51 -14.70
CA GLN A 43 16.64 -0.14 -15.07
C GLN A 43 16.59 -0.79 -16.46
N HIS A 44 15.39 -1.02 -17.01
CA HIS A 44 15.20 -1.64 -18.33
C HIS A 44 14.93 -0.62 -19.43
N ASP A 45 14.32 0.51 -19.07
CA ASP A 45 14.06 1.61 -20.00
C ASP A 45 14.87 2.85 -19.56
N PRO A 46 15.94 3.22 -20.31
CA PRO A 46 16.77 4.37 -19.98
C PRO A 46 16.04 5.71 -20.14
N ASP A 47 14.94 5.76 -20.90
CA ASP A 47 14.12 6.95 -21.11
C ASP A 47 12.99 7.06 -20.08
N TYR A 48 12.91 6.13 -19.12
CA TYR A 48 11.90 6.12 -18.09
C TYR A 48 12.15 7.19 -17.01
N VAL A 49 11.36 8.25 -17.05
CA VAL A 49 11.41 9.38 -16.10
C VAL A 49 10.21 9.36 -15.14
N ASP A 50 10.48 9.32 -13.83
CA ASP A 50 9.47 9.51 -12.78
C ASP A 50 9.74 10.80 -11.99
N ALA A 51 8.69 11.41 -11.45
CA ALA A 51 8.75 12.63 -10.64
C ALA A 51 9.52 12.41 -9.33
N PHE A 52 9.55 11.18 -8.81
CA PHE A 52 10.29 10.83 -7.61
C PHE A 52 10.72 9.37 -7.60
N TYR A 53 12.01 9.13 -7.35
CA TYR A 53 12.60 7.79 -7.34
C TYR A 53 12.93 7.25 -5.94
N GLY A 54 12.62 8.00 -4.89
CA GLY A 54 13.03 7.64 -3.53
C GLY A 54 14.51 7.92 -3.22
N PRO A 55 14.97 7.50 -2.03
CA PRO A 55 16.36 7.62 -1.59
C PRO A 55 17.36 6.94 -2.53
N ALA A 56 18.60 7.43 -2.56
CA ALA A 56 19.66 6.92 -3.46
C ALA A 56 19.99 5.44 -3.22
N GLU A 57 19.77 4.96 -2.00
CA GLU A 57 19.95 3.58 -1.58
C GLU A 57 19.01 2.64 -2.37
N TRP A 58 17.78 3.08 -2.67
CA TRP A 58 16.80 2.26 -3.40
C TRP A 58 17.16 2.11 -4.88
N LYS A 59 17.64 3.19 -5.52
CA LYS A 59 18.21 3.11 -6.88
C LYS A 59 19.38 2.12 -6.94
N THR A 60 20.24 2.17 -5.94
CA THR A 60 21.40 1.28 -5.84
C THR A 60 20.98 -0.18 -5.66
N GLN A 61 19.97 -0.45 -4.82
CA GLN A 61 19.42 -1.79 -4.64
C GLN A 61 18.77 -2.31 -5.93
N ALA A 62 17.95 -1.52 -6.62
CA ALA A 62 17.33 -1.92 -7.88
C ALA A 62 18.39 -2.28 -8.94
N LYS A 63 19.47 -1.49 -9.03
CA LYS A 63 20.60 -1.76 -9.93
C LYS A 63 21.39 -3.02 -9.55
N LYS A 64 21.46 -3.38 -8.27
CA LYS A 64 22.10 -4.62 -7.79
C LYS A 64 21.22 -5.84 -8.07
N GLU A 65 19.92 -5.74 -7.84
CA GLU A 65 18.98 -6.85 -8.01
C GLU A 65 18.77 -7.21 -9.48
N LYS A 66 18.78 -6.23 -10.41
CA LYS A 66 18.55 -6.43 -11.86
C LYS A 66 17.43 -7.43 -12.15
N LYS A 67 16.26 -7.27 -11.52
CA LYS A 67 15.10 -8.13 -11.74
C LYS A 67 14.76 -8.18 -13.22
N SER A 68 14.45 -9.36 -13.77
CA SER A 68 14.00 -9.48 -15.17
C SER A 68 12.62 -8.84 -15.37
N LEU A 69 12.33 -8.42 -16.60
CA LEU A 69 11.03 -7.84 -16.96
C LEU A 69 9.85 -8.77 -16.62
N ASP A 70 9.99 -10.05 -16.90
CA ASP A 70 9.01 -11.10 -16.57
C ASP A 70 8.76 -11.25 -15.05
N ALA A 71 9.79 -11.02 -14.21
CA ALA A 71 9.63 -10.99 -12.77
C ALA A 71 8.98 -9.69 -12.25
N ILE A 72 9.21 -8.57 -12.94
CA ILE A 72 8.58 -7.27 -12.66
C ILE A 72 7.09 -7.33 -13.02
N GLU A 73 6.76 -7.87 -14.19
CA GLU A 73 5.39 -8.05 -14.68
C GLU A 73 4.54 -8.90 -13.72
N ARG A 74 5.05 -10.08 -13.33
CA ARG A 74 4.35 -10.94 -12.35
C ARG A 74 4.11 -10.27 -11.00
N ARG A 75 4.94 -9.30 -10.62
CA ARG A 75 4.80 -8.55 -9.36
C ARG A 75 3.84 -7.36 -9.48
N GLY A 76 3.83 -6.73 -10.66
CA GLY A 76 2.97 -5.60 -10.99
C GLY A 76 1.54 -6.02 -11.31
N CYS A 77 1.34 -7.22 -11.84
CA CYS A 77 0.03 -7.81 -12.08
C CYS A 77 -0.66 -8.06 -10.72
N PRO A 78 -1.68 -7.26 -10.35
CA PRO A 78 -2.43 -7.54 -9.14
C PRO A 78 -3.16 -8.85 -9.38
N SER A 79 -2.90 -9.88 -8.57
CA SER A 79 -3.78 -11.06 -8.56
C SER A 79 -5.21 -10.54 -8.30
N GLU A 80 -6.08 -10.58 -9.30
CA GLU A 80 -7.43 -10.04 -9.28
C GLU A 80 -8.21 -10.54 -8.06
N ARG A 81 -8.21 -9.72 -7.00
CA ARG A 81 -9.37 -9.59 -6.14
C ARG A 81 -9.97 -8.26 -6.50
N ASP A 82 -10.83 -8.28 -7.52
CA ASP A 82 -11.62 -7.13 -7.97
C ASP A 82 -12.30 -6.51 -6.73
N PRO A 83 -11.89 -5.30 -6.29
CA PRO A 83 -12.48 -4.65 -5.13
C PRO A 83 -13.99 -4.40 -5.30
N MET A 84 -14.50 -4.42 -6.54
CA MET A 84 -15.91 -4.23 -6.87
C MET A 84 -16.72 -5.53 -6.88
N GLU A 85 -16.08 -6.70 -6.82
CA GLU A 85 -16.75 -8.02 -6.77
C GLU A 85 -17.63 -8.13 -5.52
N ASN A 86 -17.14 -7.66 -4.36
CA ASN A 86 -17.87 -7.71 -3.09
C ASN A 86 -19.14 -6.83 -3.12
N SER A 87 -19.09 -5.70 -3.84
CA SER A 87 -20.22 -4.77 -3.97
C SER A 87 -21.28 -5.26 -4.97
N ARG A 88 -20.87 -5.95 -6.04
CA ARG A 88 -21.81 -6.65 -6.95
C ARG A 88 -22.50 -7.81 -6.25
N ARG A 89 -21.79 -8.57 -5.41
CA ARG A 89 -22.35 -9.67 -4.61
C ARG A 89 -23.40 -9.20 -3.60
N SER A 90 -23.15 -8.07 -2.92
CA SER A 90 -24.09 -7.52 -1.93
C SER A 90 -25.38 -6.99 -2.54
N ASN A 91 -25.34 -6.51 -3.79
CA ASN A 91 -26.52 -6.01 -4.51
C ASN A 91 -27.29 -7.09 -5.27
N ALA A 92 -26.76 -8.32 -5.38
CA ALA A 92 -27.38 -9.43 -6.09
C ALA A 92 -28.30 -10.30 -5.21
N LEU A 93 -28.67 -9.85 -3.99
CA LEU A 93 -29.61 -10.55 -3.12
C LEU A 93 -31.02 -10.61 -3.76
N PRO A 94 -31.63 -11.80 -3.94
CA PRO A 94 -32.91 -11.95 -4.62
C PRO A 94 -34.05 -11.56 -3.66
N GLY A 95 -34.84 -10.55 -4.02
CA GLY A 95 -35.97 -10.15 -3.18
C GLY A 95 -36.60 -8.79 -3.47
N ARG A 96 -36.73 -8.39 -4.73
CA ARG A 96 -37.66 -7.32 -5.11
C ARG A 96 -38.73 -7.91 -6.03
N ALA A 97 -39.79 -8.43 -5.43
CA ALA A 97 -41.11 -8.61 -6.00
C ALA A 97 -42.09 -7.98 -5.02
#